data_AF-A0A439SF75-F1
#
_entry.id   AF-A0A439SF75-F1
#
_cell.length_a   1.000
_cell.length_b   1.000
_cell.length_c   1.000
_cell.angle_alpha   90.00
_cell.angle_beta   90.00
_cell.angle_gamma   90.00
#
_symmetry.space_group_name_H-M   'P 1'
#
loop_
_entity.id
_entity.type
_entity.pdbx_description
1 polymer ?
#
loop_
_entity_poly.entity_id
_entity_poly.type
_entity_poly.pdbx_seq_one_letter_code
_entity_poly.pdbx_strand_id
1 'polypeptide(L)' 'MLALRGISSPRIHDVSLSVGAGEIVGLSGLVGSGRSAILRACFGIDALSAGEILVADERVAPGTPADAMRAGIALIPE' A
#
# COMPACT_ATOMS: atom_id res chain seq x y z
N MET A 1 -1.96 4.31 12.23
CA MET A 1 -1.35 5.06 11.11
C MET A 1 -0.90 4.06 10.06
N LEU A 2 -1.15 4.33 8.78
CA LEU A 2 -0.55 3.61 7.64
C LEU A 2 0.52 4.51 7.03
N ALA A 3 1.71 3.99 6.74
CA ALA A 3 2.75 4.73 6.04
C ALA A 3 3.42 3.88 4.97
N LEU A 4 3.56 4.44 3.76
CA LEU A 4 4.35 3.91 2.66
C LEU A 4 5.60 4.78 2.55
N ARG A 5 6.77 4.15 2.48
CA ARG A 5 8.06 4.85 2.37
C ARG A 5 8.83 4.32 1.18
N GLY A 6 8.92 5.13 0.12
CA GLY A 6 9.67 4.84 -1.10
C GLY A 6 9.29 3.52 -1.76
N ILE A 7 8.02 3.11 -1.69
CA ILE A 7 7.61 1.81 -2.21
C ILE A 7 7.69 1.81 -3.73
N SER A 8 8.24 0.74 -4.29
CA SER A 8 8.41 0.58 -5.73
C SER A 8 7.99 -0.81 -6.18
N SER A 9 7.49 -0.92 -7.41
CA SER A 9 7.19 -2.17 -8.12
C SER A 9 7.26 -1.91 -9.63
N PRO A 10 7.05 -2.90 -10.52
CA PRO A 10 7.03 -2.64 -11.97
C PRO A 10 6.00 -1.60 -12.42
N ARG A 11 4.98 -1.29 -11.61
CA ARG A 11 3.90 -0.34 -11.95
C ARG A 11 3.94 0.98 -11.17
N ILE A 12 4.77 1.10 -10.13
CA ILE A 12 4.87 2.29 -9.28
C ILE A 12 6.33 2.54 -8.92
N HIS A 13 6.73 3.80 -8.80
CA HIS A 13 8.12 4.16 -8.53
C HIS A 13 8.19 5.17 -7.38
N ASP A 14 8.94 4.84 -6.34
CA ASP A 14 9.25 5.72 -5.20
C ASP A 14 8.03 6.43 -4.59
N VAL A 15 7.00 5.65 -4.26
CA VAL A 15 5.77 6.20 -3.69
C VAL A 15 5.89 6.30 -2.17
N SER A 16 5.66 7.50 -1.64
CA SER A 16 5.58 7.75 -0.20
C SER A 16 4.27 8.46 0.14
N LEU A 17 3.54 7.95 1.12
CA LEU A 17 2.34 8.58 1.67
C LEU A 17 2.08 8.09 3.08
N SER A 18 1.35 8.87 3.87
CA SER A 18 0.90 8.47 5.21
C SER A 18 -0.57 8.79 5.40
N VAL A 19 -1.27 7.92 6.12
CA VAL A 19 -2.68 8.07 6.50
C VAL A 19 -2.80 7.87 8.01
N GLY A 20 -3.30 8.89 8.69
CA GLY A 20 -3.57 8.87 10.12
C GLY A 20 -4.75 7.96 10.50
N ALA A 21 -4.86 7.64 11.79
CA ALA A 21 -6.06 6.97 12.29
C ALA A 21 -7.26 7.93 12.22
N GLY A 22 -8.38 7.47 11.66
CA GLY A 22 -9.58 8.29 11.45
C GLY A 22 -9.51 9.25 10.27
N GLU A 23 -8.42 9.23 9.48
CA GLU A 23 -8.27 10.05 8.29
C GLU A 23 -8.86 9.36 7.06
N ILE A 24 -9.48 10.14 6.17
CA ILE A 24 -9.97 9.68 4.87
C ILE A 24 -9.14 10.38 3.79
N VAL A 25 -8.36 9.61 3.04
CA VAL A 25 -7.51 10.12 1.95
C VAL A 25 -8.02 9.61 0.61
N GLY A 26 -8.21 10.53 -0.34
CA GLY A 26 -8.54 10.21 -1.73
C GLY A 26 -7.29 10.07 -2.58
N LEU A 27 -7.20 8.98 -3.35
CA LEU A 27 -6.13 8.77 -4.33
C LEU A 27 -6.68 8.93 -5.76
N SER A 28 -6.34 10.05 -6.41
CA SER A 28 -6.78 10.38 -7.77
C SER A 28 -5.64 10.30 -8.79
N GLY A 29 -5.98 10.29 -10.07
CA GLY A 29 -5.02 10.15 -11.16
C GLY A 29 -5.63 9.56 -12.43
N LEU A 30 -4.94 9.75 -13.55
CA LEU A 30 -5.37 9.23 -14.86
C LEU A 30 -5.33 7.69 -14.91
N VAL A 31 -5.96 7.09 -15.91
CA VAL A 31 -5.80 5.66 -16.19
C VAL A 31 -4.31 5.35 -16.41
N GLY A 32 -3.82 4.28 -15.79
CA GLY A 32 -2.40 3.91 -15.85
C GLY A 32 -1.48 4.63 -14.85
N SER A 33 -1.99 5.57 -14.04
CA SER A 33 -1.18 6.28 -13.02
C SER A 33 -0.68 5.42 -11.85
N GLY A 34 -1.11 4.15 -11.76
CA GLY A 34 -0.67 3.24 -10.70
C GLY A 34 -1.56 3.23 -9.44
N ARG A 35 -2.71 3.91 -9.42
CA ARG A 35 -3.66 3.93 -8.28
C ARG A 35 -3.96 2.54 -7.72
N SER A 36 -4.50 1.65 -8.55
CA SER A 36 -4.82 0.28 -8.12
C SER A 36 -3.56 -0.54 -7.81
N ALA A 37 -2.42 -0.21 -8.44
CA ALA A 37 -1.15 -0.89 -8.15
C ALA A 37 -0.60 -0.53 -6.76
N ILE A 38 -0.75 0.72 -6.31
CA ILE A 38 -0.43 1.13 -4.93
C ILE A 38 -1.25 0.29 -3.94
N LEU A 39 -2.57 0.23 -4.13
CA LEU A 39 -3.47 -0.51 -3.25
C LEU A 39 -3.18 -2.02 -3.23
N ARG A 40 -2.94 -2.62 -4.40
CA ARG A 40 -2.56 -4.04 -4.51
C ARG A 40 -1.21 -4.34 -3.89
N ALA A 41 -0.23 -3.44 -3.97
CA ALA A 41 1.05 -3.60 -3.32
C ALA A 41 0.92 -3.57 -1.79
N CYS A 42 0.13 -2.65 -1.25
CA CYS A 42 -0.19 -2.61 0.18
C CYS A 42 -0.87 -3.89 0.68
N PHE A 43 -1.66 -4.54 -0.18
CA PHE A 43 -2.40 -5.75 0.16
C PHE A 43 -1.64 -7.05 -0.15
N GLY A 44 -0.37 -6.99 -0.55
CA GLY A 44 0.45 -8.16 -0.83
C GLY A 44 0.05 -8.94 -2.09
N ILE A 45 -0.67 -8.30 -3.03
CA ILE A 45 -1.01 -8.88 -4.34
C ILE A 45 0.13 -8.62 -5.34
N ASP A 46 0.65 -7.39 -5.36
CA ASP A 46 1.80 -7.02 -6.17
C ASP A 46 3.05 -6.95 -5.29
N ALA A 47 4.09 -7.71 -5.64
CA ALA A 47 5.35 -7.71 -4.89
C ALA A 47 6.07 -6.35 -5.01
N LEU A 48 6.60 -5.88 -3.88
CA LEU A 48 7.46 -4.70 -3.84
C LEU A 48 8.89 -5.06 -4.27
N SER A 49 9.52 -4.19 -5.04
CA SER A 49 10.95 -4.25 -5.36
C SER A 49 11.80 -3.38 -4.43
N ALA A 50 11.21 -2.38 -3.77
CA ALA A 50 11.87 -1.50 -2.80
C ALA A 50 10.87 -0.85 -1.85
N GLY A 51 11.40 -0.22 -0.80
CA GLY A 51 10.64 0.53 0.19
C GLY A 51 10.09 -0.33 1.34
N GLU A 52 9.26 0.29 2.17
CA GLU A 52 8.62 -0.36 3.31
C GLU A 52 7.20 0.15 3.55
N ILE A 53 6.37 -0.72 4.12
CA ILE A 53 5.01 -0.41 4.56
C ILE A 53 5.00 -0.52 6.09
N LEU A 54 4.37 0.45 6.75
CA LEU A 54 4.16 0.44 8.19
C LEU A 54 2.67 0.54 8.50
N VAL A 55 2.20 -0.29 9.42
CA VAL A 55 0.86 -0.21 9.99
C VAL A 55 0.99 -0.14 11.50
N ALA A 56 0.40 0.89 12.09
CA ALA A 56 0.54 1.20 13.53
C ALA A 56 2.01 1.23 13.98
N ASP A 57 2.88 1.87 13.17
CA ASP A 57 4.33 2.00 13.38
C ASP A 57 5.12 0.68 13.31
N GLU A 58 4.46 -0.45 13.05
CA GLU A 58 5.11 -1.73 12.81
C GLU A 58 5.35 -1.94 11.33
N ARG A 59 6.58 -2.32 10.97
CA ARG A 59 6.92 -2.67 9.60
C ARG A 59 6.22 -3.97 9.21
N VAL A 60 5.48 -3.92 8.11
CA VAL A 60 4.80 -5.07 7.53
C VAL A 60 5.35 -5.35 6.14
N ALA A 61 5.49 -6.64 5.82
CA ALA A 61 5.90 -7.10 4.49
C ALA A 61 4.90 -8.15 4.00
N PRO A 62 3.70 -7.73 3.54
CA PRO A 62 2.67 -8.66 3.11
C PRO A 62 3.14 -9.41 1.85
N GLY A 63 3.32 -10.73 1.97
CA GLY A 63 3.59 -11.60 0.82
C GLY A 63 2.30 -12.18 0.22
N THR A 64 1.20 -12.07 0.95
CA THR A 64 -0.13 -12.54 0.55
C THR A 64 -1.24 -11.61 1.11
N PRO A 65 -2.45 -11.63 0.52
CA PRO A 65 -3.63 -10.97 1.09
C PRO A 65 -3.91 -11.31 2.56
N ALA A 66 -3.67 -12.57 2.96
CA ALA A 66 -3.90 -13.01 4.33
C ALA A 66 -2.95 -12.31 5.32
N ASP A 67 -1.70 -12.02 4.91
CA ASP A 67 -0.74 -11.30 5.74
C ASP A 67 -1.14 -9.84 5.92
N ALA A 68 -1.64 -9.21 4.85
CA ALA A 68 -2.15 -7.84 4.91
C ALA A 68 -3.38 -7.73 5.84
N MET A 69 -4.30 -8.70 5.76
CA MET A 69 -5.47 -8.77 6.65
C MET A 69 -5.07 -8.92 8.12
N ARG A 70 -4.08 -9.77 8.43
CA ARG A 70 -3.54 -9.90 9.80
C ARG A 70 -2.90 -8.61 10.30
N ALA A 71 -2.32 -7.83 9.40
CA ALA A 71 -1.80 -6.50 9.69
C ALA A 71 -2.88 -5.40 9.80
N GLY A 72 -4.17 -5.74 9.68
CA GLY A 72 -5.26 -4.77 9.79
C GLY A 72 -5.53 -3.97 8.51
N ILE A 73 -5.03 -4.43 7.36
CA ILE A 73 -5.31 -3.84 6.04
C ILE A 73 -6.46 -4.61 5.40
N ALA A 74 -7.45 -3.89 4.85
CA ALA A 74 -8.49 -4.46 4.02
C ALA A 74 -8.50 -3.81 2.64
N LEU A 75 -8.73 -4.61 1.61
CA LEU A 75 -8.92 -4.16 0.24
C LEU A 75 -10.29 -4.60 -0.24
N ILE A 76 -11.11 -3.65 -0.70
CA ILE A 76 -12.34 -3.93 -1.42
C ILE A 76 -12.03 -3.77 -2.91
N PRO A 77 -12.06 -4.86 -3.70
CA PRO A 77 -11.81 -4.78 -5.14
C PRO A 77 -12.83 -3.91 -5.86
N GLU A 78 -12.41 -3.37 -7.00
CA GLU A 78 -13.28 -2.65 -7.95
C GLU A 78 -14.24 -3.59 -8.70
#